data_AF-A0A7Y7C4I6-F1
#
_entry.id   AF-A0A7Y7C4I6-F1
#
_cell.length_a   1.000
_cell.length_b   1.000
_cell.length_c   1.000
_cell.angle_alpha   90.00
_cell.angle_beta   90.00
_cell.angle_gamma   90.00
#
_symmetry.space_group_name_H-M   'P 1'
#
loop_
_entity.id
_entity.type
_entity.pdbx_description
1 polymer ?
#
loop_
_entity_poly.entity_id
_entity_poly.type
_entity_poly.pdbx_seq_one_letter_code
_entity_poly.pdbx_strand_id
1 'polypeptide(L)'
;MIGIPLGWVYSNFGEWVLHRSVLHGLGKNRKSFWSFHWHEHHQKSRRHEMVDDQYMRSLWSWSAQTKELMGLAVLALAHAPLLPVAPFFVGTVWACAANYYFVHRRAHLDPKWAREHLPWHYDHHMGKDQNANWCVTHPFFDLVLGTRREFLNVQPPASRQPAPVEPPVPAPVEARKRAAAASGLR
;
A
#
# COMPACT_ATOMS: atom_id res chain seq x y z
N MET A 1 -25.04 14.96 8.31
CA MET A 1 -24.71 13.52 8.11
C MET A 1 -23.73 13.25 6.97
N ILE A 2 -23.50 14.19 6.02
CA ILE A 2 -22.51 14.04 4.93
C ILE A 2 -21.06 13.79 5.40
N GLY A 3 -20.73 14.15 6.64
CA GLY A 3 -19.41 13.87 7.22
C GLY A 3 -19.04 12.39 7.25
N ILE A 4 -20.01 11.46 7.31
CA ILE A 4 -19.74 10.01 7.31
C ILE A 4 -19.19 9.55 5.97
N PRO A 5 -19.90 9.69 4.83
CA PRO A 5 -19.36 9.28 3.53
C PRO A 5 -18.07 10.05 3.17
N LEU A 6 -17.99 11.34 3.52
CA LEU A 6 -16.76 12.11 3.30
C LEU A 6 -15.58 11.57 4.11
N GLY A 7 -15.79 11.24 5.39
CA GLY A 7 -14.77 10.66 6.26
C GLY A 7 -14.28 9.32 5.73
N TRP A 8 -15.19 8.46 5.25
CA TRP A 8 -14.84 7.16 4.68
C TRP A 8 -13.99 7.29 3.41
N VAL A 9 -14.41 8.13 2.45
CA VAL A 9 -13.64 8.40 1.23
C VAL A 9 -12.28 9.03 1.57
N TYR A 10 -12.28 10.03 2.44
CA TYR A 10 -11.05 10.70 2.88
C TYR A 10 -10.07 9.73 3.54
N SER A 11 -10.54 8.85 4.43
CA SER A 11 -9.68 7.88 5.12
C SER A 11 -9.04 6.89 4.15
N ASN A 12 -9.77 6.39 3.14
CA ASN A 12 -9.18 5.48 2.16
C ASN A 12 -8.18 6.16 1.23
N PHE A 13 -8.43 7.44 0.88
CA PHE A 13 -7.43 8.24 0.18
C PHE A 13 -6.18 8.45 1.06
N GLY A 14 -6.39 8.71 2.35
CA GLY A 14 -5.33 8.80 3.34
C GLY A 14 -4.49 7.53 3.42
N GLU A 15 -5.11 6.35 3.44
CA GLU A 15 -4.42 5.06 3.34
C GLU A 15 -3.54 5.03 2.09
N TRP A 16 -4.10 5.33 0.91
CA TRP A 16 -3.36 5.31 -0.34
C TRP A 16 -2.13 6.24 -0.31
N VAL A 17 -2.31 7.50 0.11
CA VAL A 17 -1.25 8.51 0.13
C VAL A 17 -0.17 8.16 1.14
N LEU A 18 -0.56 7.84 2.38
CA LEU A 18 0.38 7.55 3.46
C LEU A 18 1.13 6.26 3.18
N HIS A 19 0.45 5.20 2.72
CA HIS A 19 1.09 3.94 2.45
C HIS A 19 2.10 4.06 1.30
N ARG A 20 1.71 4.71 0.19
CA ARG A 20 2.59 4.94 -0.95
C ARG A 20 3.76 5.87 -0.65
N SER A 21 3.48 7.04 -0.09
CA SER A 21 4.44 8.15 -0.04
C SER A 21 5.25 8.17 1.25
N VAL A 22 4.63 7.80 2.37
CA VAL A 22 5.27 7.82 3.69
C VAL A 22 5.86 6.44 3.99
N LEU A 23 5.01 5.42 4.04
CA LEU A 23 5.43 4.09 4.49
C LEU A 23 6.35 3.40 3.47
N HIS A 24 6.05 3.46 2.17
CA HIS A 24 6.94 2.95 1.12
C HIS A 24 7.97 3.98 0.66
N GLY A 25 7.52 5.19 0.33
CA GLY A 25 8.40 6.25 -0.17
C GLY A 25 9.53 6.57 0.81
N LEU A 26 9.21 6.96 2.05
CA LEU A 26 10.22 7.24 3.07
C LEU A 26 10.73 5.96 3.74
N GLY A 27 9.91 4.92 3.90
CA GLY A 27 10.31 3.70 4.62
C GLY A 27 11.34 2.83 3.89
N LYS A 28 11.51 2.97 2.57
CA LYS A 28 12.63 2.32 1.88
C LYS A 28 13.99 2.83 2.35
N ASN A 29 14.08 4.06 2.85
CA ASN A 29 15.30 4.57 3.48
C ASN A 29 15.43 4.00 4.90
N ARG A 30 16.49 3.22 5.14
CA ARG A 30 16.84 2.60 6.44
C ARG A 30 16.97 3.58 7.61
N LYS A 31 17.27 4.85 7.33
CA LYS A 31 17.44 5.89 8.36
C LYS A 31 16.14 6.61 8.70
N SER A 32 15.07 6.36 7.93
CA SER A 32 13.76 6.98 8.16
C SER A 32 13.08 6.37 9.37
N PHE A 33 12.34 7.17 10.15
CA PHE A 33 11.45 6.66 11.18
C PHE A 33 10.48 5.59 10.63
N TRP A 34 10.05 5.75 9.37
CA TRP A 34 9.12 4.85 8.68
C TRP A 34 9.78 3.57 8.15
N SER A 35 11.08 3.36 8.38
CA SER A 35 11.81 2.22 7.82
C SER A 35 11.29 0.86 8.29
N PHE A 36 10.63 0.82 9.44
CA PHE A 36 10.02 -0.39 10.00
C PHE A 36 9.01 -1.01 9.03
N HIS A 37 8.28 -0.18 8.27
CA HIS A 37 7.24 -0.68 7.39
C HIS A 37 7.83 -1.52 6.24
N TRP A 38 8.91 -1.04 5.61
CA TRP A 38 9.53 -1.77 4.50
C TRP A 38 10.49 -2.88 4.98
N HIS A 39 11.39 -2.57 5.91
CA HIS A 39 12.51 -3.46 6.28
C HIS A 39 12.20 -4.41 7.45
N GLU A 40 11.11 -4.20 8.17
CA GLU A 40 10.67 -5.13 9.21
C GLU A 40 9.38 -5.81 8.75
N HIS A 41 8.30 -5.05 8.58
CA HIS A 41 6.96 -5.55 8.30
C HIS A 41 6.86 -6.23 6.91
N HIS A 42 7.08 -5.50 5.81
CA HIS A 42 7.06 -6.08 4.45
C HIS A 42 8.03 -7.25 4.29
N GLN A 43 9.25 -7.08 4.78
CA GLN A 43 10.28 -8.10 4.68
C GLN A 43 9.88 -9.40 5.41
N LYS A 44 9.33 -9.30 6.62
CA LYS A 44 8.85 -10.46 7.39
C LYS A 44 7.64 -11.10 6.73
N SER A 45 6.62 -10.31 6.39
CA SER A 45 5.42 -10.84 5.74
C SER A 45 5.76 -11.58 4.45
N ARG A 46 6.68 -11.07 3.63
CA ARG A 46 7.13 -11.79 2.43
C ARG A 46 7.84 -13.11 2.72
N ARG A 47 8.68 -13.15 3.75
CA ARG A 47 9.46 -14.35 4.11
C ARG A 47 8.61 -15.41 4.78
N HIS A 48 7.49 -15.02 5.37
CA HIS A 48 6.62 -15.90 6.17
C HIS A 48 5.17 -15.89 5.67
N GLU A 49 4.98 -15.86 4.35
CA GLU A 49 3.68 -16.08 3.71
C GLU A 49 2.53 -15.20 4.23
N MET A 50 2.80 -13.89 4.36
CA MET A 50 1.97 -12.82 4.92
C MET A 50 2.05 -12.67 6.45
N VAL A 51 2.60 -13.63 7.19
CA VAL A 51 2.66 -13.56 8.65
C VAL A 51 3.64 -12.49 9.14
N ASP A 52 3.19 -11.65 10.07
CA ASP A 52 4.05 -10.73 10.84
C ASP A 52 3.83 -10.92 12.35
N ASP A 53 4.78 -11.61 12.98
CA ASP A 53 4.78 -11.93 14.41
C ASP A 53 4.90 -10.68 15.30
N GLN A 54 5.27 -9.52 14.74
CA GLN A 54 5.36 -8.28 15.49
C GLN A 54 4.02 -7.86 16.09
N TYR A 55 2.90 -8.25 15.48
CA TYR A 55 1.55 -8.01 16.01
C TYR A 55 1.18 -8.83 17.25
N MET A 56 2.01 -9.80 17.63
CA MET A 56 1.87 -10.57 18.86
C MET A 56 2.71 -9.98 20.01
N ARG A 57 3.53 -8.97 19.73
CA ARG A 57 4.42 -8.38 20.75
C ARG A 57 3.65 -7.47 21.69
N SER A 58 4.25 -7.22 22.85
CA SER A 58 3.73 -6.27 23.81
C SER A 58 3.67 -4.86 23.22
N LEU A 59 2.61 -4.11 23.54
CA LEU A 59 2.46 -2.70 23.19
C LEU A 59 3.47 -1.79 23.89
N TRP A 60 4.21 -2.31 24.87
CA TRP A 60 5.32 -1.61 25.54
C TRP A 60 6.67 -1.81 24.84
N SER A 61 6.73 -2.68 23.82
CA SER A 61 7.94 -2.91 23.05
C SER A 61 8.07 -1.92 21.89
N TRP A 62 9.30 -1.55 21.51
CA TRP A 62 9.54 -0.71 20.33
C TRP A 62 9.53 -1.55 19.04
N SER A 63 8.34 -1.84 18.52
CA SER A 63 8.09 -2.74 17.38
C SER A 63 7.36 -2.02 16.24
N ALA A 64 7.22 -2.68 15.07
CA ALA A 64 6.39 -2.15 13.98
C ALA A 64 4.95 -1.86 14.43
N GLN A 65 4.36 -2.72 15.27
CA GLN A 65 3.00 -2.56 15.78
C GLN A 65 2.84 -1.29 16.62
N THR A 66 3.80 -0.98 17.50
CA THR A 66 3.70 0.20 18.36
C THR A 66 3.96 1.48 17.59
N LYS A 67 4.88 1.47 16.62
CA LYS A 67 5.09 2.60 15.70
C LYS A 67 3.86 2.87 14.84
N GLU A 68 3.17 1.84 14.35
CA GLU A 68 1.91 1.97 13.63
C GLU A 68 0.83 2.61 14.51
N LEU A 69 0.62 2.10 15.72
CA LEU A 69 -0.33 2.67 16.68
C LEU A 69 -0.01 4.12 17.03
N MET A 70 1.27 4.48 17.19
CA MET A 70 1.70 5.87 17.38
C MET A 70 1.32 6.74 16.18
N GLY A 71 1.57 6.27 14.95
CA GLY A 71 1.19 6.99 13.73
C GLY A 71 -0.33 7.23 13.64
N LEU A 72 -1.12 6.20 13.97
CA LEU A 72 -2.59 6.30 14.00
C LEU A 72 -3.08 7.22 15.12
N ALA A 73 -2.45 7.21 16.30
CA ALA A 73 -2.77 8.12 17.39
C ALA A 73 -2.47 9.58 17.01
N VAL A 74 -1.32 9.85 16.38
CA VAL A 74 -0.99 11.19 15.85
C VAL A 74 -2.01 11.62 14.80
N LEU A 75 -2.41 10.73 13.89
CA LEU A 75 -3.44 11.02 12.90
C LEU A 75 -4.78 11.35 13.56
N ALA A 76 -5.21 10.56 14.56
CA ALA A 76 -6.45 10.82 15.29
C ALA A 76 -6.42 12.20 15.99
N LEU A 77 -5.34 12.50 16.70
CA LEU A 77 -5.15 13.78 17.38
C LEU A 77 -5.11 14.96 16.42
N ALA A 78 -4.49 14.82 15.26
CA ALA A 78 -4.44 15.86 14.23
C ALA A 78 -5.83 16.25 13.70
N HIS A 79 -6.81 15.35 13.76
CA HIS A 79 -8.19 15.63 13.35
C HIS A 79 -9.07 16.14 14.50
N ALA A 80 -8.66 16.00 15.76
CA ALA A 80 -9.44 16.40 16.93
C ALA A 80 -9.91 17.87 16.91
N PRO A 81 -9.12 18.87 16.44
CA PRO A 81 -9.58 20.26 16.36
C PRO A 81 -10.82 20.48 15.51
N LEU A 82 -11.16 19.56 14.59
CA LEU A 82 -12.35 19.65 13.74
C LEU A 82 -13.62 19.15 14.44
N LEU A 83 -13.54 18.54 15.63
CA LEU A 83 -14.70 17.98 16.34
C LEU A 83 -15.86 18.98 16.55
N PRO A 84 -15.63 20.25 16.93
CA PRO A 84 -16.73 21.19 17.15
C PRO A 84 -17.51 21.55 15.88
N VAL A 85 -16.91 21.40 14.70
CA VAL A 85 -17.48 21.83 13.41
C VAL A 85 -17.95 20.65 12.57
N ALA A 86 -17.20 19.54 12.60
CA ALA A 86 -17.44 18.37 11.76
C ALA A 86 -17.36 17.05 12.57
N PRO A 87 -18.18 16.88 13.63
CA PRO A 87 -18.05 15.75 14.56
C PRO A 87 -18.23 14.40 13.87
N PHE A 88 -19.17 14.28 12.93
CA PHE A 88 -19.39 13.05 12.18
C PHE A 88 -18.22 12.71 11.26
N PHE A 89 -17.56 13.70 10.65
CA PHE A 89 -16.38 13.47 9.83
C PHE A 89 -15.23 12.94 10.69
N VAL A 90 -14.92 13.63 11.80
CA VAL A 90 -13.83 13.20 12.71
C VAL A 90 -14.12 11.83 13.30
N GLY A 91 -15.35 11.59 13.76
CA GLY A 91 -15.78 10.30 14.27
C GLY A 91 -15.61 9.18 13.24
N THR A 92 -15.94 9.43 11.97
CA THR A 92 -15.69 8.45 10.90
C THR A 92 -14.20 8.25 10.63
N VAL A 93 -13.38 9.31 10.60
CA VAL A 93 -11.93 9.16 10.42
C VAL A 93 -11.32 8.32 11.53
N TRP A 94 -11.72 8.53 12.79
CA TRP A 94 -11.27 7.72 13.93
C TRP A 94 -11.75 6.28 13.84
N ALA A 95 -13.01 6.04 13.46
CA ALA A 95 -13.54 4.70 13.25
C ALA A 95 -12.78 3.97 12.12
N CYS A 96 -12.48 4.65 11.02
CA CYS A 96 -11.67 4.12 9.92
C CYS A 96 -10.23 3.81 10.36
N ALA A 97 -9.59 4.69 11.14
CA ALA A 97 -8.25 4.45 11.67
C ALA A 97 -8.20 3.24 12.62
N ALA A 98 -9.21 3.07 13.47
CA ALA A 98 -9.34 1.89 14.32
C ALA A 98 -9.58 0.62 13.47
N ASN A 99 -10.49 0.67 12.50
CA ASN A 99 -10.75 -0.43 11.59
C ASN A 99 -9.49 -0.84 10.82
N TYR A 100 -8.74 0.13 10.28
CA TYR A 100 -7.45 -0.08 9.63
C TYR A 100 -6.54 -0.94 10.49
N TYR A 101 -6.29 -0.54 11.75
CA TYR A 101 -5.43 -1.30 12.63
C TYR A 101 -5.92 -2.73 12.85
N PHE A 102 -7.22 -2.92 13.12
CA PHE A 102 -7.77 -4.24 13.40
C PHE A 102 -7.70 -5.19 12.20
N VAL A 103 -8.11 -4.71 11.02
CA VAL A 103 -8.13 -5.56 9.82
C VAL A 103 -6.71 -5.80 9.30
N HIS A 104 -5.83 -4.80 9.40
CA HIS A 104 -4.42 -4.93 9.04
C HIS A 104 -3.72 -5.96 9.92
N ARG A 105 -3.81 -5.79 11.25
CA ARG A 105 -3.30 -6.75 12.23
C ARG A 105 -3.84 -8.16 11.98
N ARG A 106 -5.15 -8.29 11.79
CA ARG A 106 -5.78 -9.59 11.52
C ARG A 106 -5.23 -10.22 10.23
N ALA A 107 -5.05 -9.44 9.17
CA ALA A 107 -4.52 -9.95 7.90
C ALA A 107 -3.13 -10.61 8.06
N HIS A 108 -2.30 -10.07 8.96
CA HIS A 108 -0.96 -10.58 9.23
C HIS A 108 -0.89 -11.67 10.31
N LEU A 109 -1.98 -11.92 11.04
CA LEU A 109 -2.07 -13.02 11.99
C LEU A 109 -2.87 -14.21 11.43
N ASP A 110 -3.75 -13.95 10.48
CA ASP A 110 -4.57 -14.94 9.77
C ASP A 110 -4.49 -14.70 8.25
N PRO A 111 -3.43 -15.21 7.59
CA PRO A 111 -3.25 -15.08 6.14
C PRO A 111 -4.39 -15.68 5.31
N LYS A 112 -5.06 -16.72 5.83
CA LYS A 112 -6.22 -17.32 5.14
C LYS A 112 -7.36 -16.33 5.11
N TRP A 113 -7.69 -15.74 6.26
CA TRP A 113 -8.69 -14.66 6.33
C TRP A 113 -8.30 -13.48 5.44
N ALA A 114 -7.03 -13.09 5.41
CA ALA A 114 -6.53 -12.02 4.54
C ALA A 114 -6.79 -12.30 3.05
N ARG A 115 -6.48 -13.52 2.58
CA ARG A 115 -6.72 -13.91 1.18
C ARG A 115 -8.20 -13.83 0.80
N GLU A 116 -9.09 -14.17 1.70
CA GLU A 116 -10.54 -14.19 1.47
C GLU A 116 -11.16 -12.79 1.57
N HIS A 117 -10.74 -11.98 2.54
CA HIS A 117 -11.45 -10.74 2.89
C HIS A 117 -10.69 -9.46 2.49
N LEU A 118 -9.35 -9.51 2.41
CA LEU A 118 -8.49 -8.41 2.00
C LEU A 118 -7.50 -8.85 0.90
N PRO A 119 -7.97 -9.46 -0.21
CA PRO A 119 -7.07 -10.01 -1.24
C PRO A 119 -6.15 -8.94 -1.85
N TRP A 120 -6.58 -7.68 -1.92
CA TRP A 120 -5.73 -6.57 -2.37
C TRP A 120 -4.53 -6.32 -1.44
N HIS A 121 -4.73 -6.42 -0.12
CA HIS A 121 -3.65 -6.28 0.86
C HIS A 121 -2.73 -7.51 0.84
N TYR A 122 -3.30 -8.71 0.65
CA TYR A 122 -2.49 -9.90 0.41
C TYR A 122 -1.61 -9.74 -0.84
N ASP A 123 -2.20 -9.28 -1.94
CA ASP A 123 -1.50 -9.01 -3.20
C ASP A 123 -0.43 -7.92 -3.03
N HIS A 124 -0.64 -6.92 -2.18
CA HIS A 124 0.36 -5.89 -1.85
C HIS A 124 1.67 -6.48 -1.32
N HIS A 125 1.56 -7.41 -0.37
CA HIS A 125 2.74 -8.05 0.23
C HIS A 125 3.33 -9.13 -0.66
N MET A 126 2.48 -9.99 -1.22
CA MET A 126 2.89 -11.25 -1.85
C MET A 126 3.00 -11.17 -3.37
N GLY A 127 2.45 -10.12 -3.98
CA GLY A 127 2.55 -9.86 -5.40
C GLY A 127 3.98 -9.62 -5.88
N LYS A 128 4.14 -9.70 -7.20
CA LYS A 128 5.43 -9.43 -7.87
C LYS A 128 5.83 -7.96 -7.73
N ASP A 129 4.87 -7.06 -7.90
CA ASP A 129 5.05 -5.62 -7.71
C ASP A 129 4.53 -5.19 -6.35
N GLN A 130 5.44 -4.80 -5.46
CA GLN A 130 5.10 -4.28 -4.12
C GLN A 130 4.83 -2.77 -4.14
N ASN A 131 4.93 -2.10 -5.28
CA ASN A 131 4.58 -0.68 -5.45
C ASN A 131 3.17 -0.52 -6.04
N ALA A 132 2.23 -1.34 -5.58
CA ALA A 132 0.85 -1.41 -6.02
C ALA A 132 -0.03 -1.84 -4.85
N ASN A 133 -1.36 -1.66 -4.94
CA ASN A 133 -2.32 -2.05 -3.89
C ASN A 133 -2.07 -1.36 -2.54
N TRP A 134 -2.13 -0.03 -2.51
CA TRP A 134 -1.78 0.79 -1.34
C TRP A 134 -2.85 0.84 -0.26
N CYS A 135 -4.12 0.65 -0.59
CA CYS A 135 -5.17 0.68 0.42
C CYS A 135 -5.23 -0.66 1.16
N VAL A 136 -5.47 -0.62 2.47
CA VAL A 136 -5.51 -1.82 3.31
C VAL A 136 -6.95 -2.22 3.60
N THR A 137 -7.81 -1.28 3.98
CA THR A 137 -9.18 -1.60 4.41
C THR A 137 -10.12 -1.94 3.27
N HIS A 138 -9.93 -1.31 2.11
CA HIS A 138 -10.65 -1.57 0.86
C HIS A 138 -9.91 -0.92 -0.32
N PRO A 139 -9.99 -1.44 -1.56
CA PRO A 139 -9.10 -1.03 -2.65
C PRO A 139 -9.63 0.19 -3.42
N PHE A 140 -10.49 1.03 -2.83
CA PHE A 140 -11.24 2.04 -3.59
C PHE A 140 -10.31 3.02 -4.32
N PHE A 141 -9.34 3.63 -3.63
CA PHE A 141 -8.38 4.51 -4.31
C PHE A 141 -7.35 3.78 -5.16
N ASP A 142 -7.07 2.50 -4.91
CA ASP A 142 -6.28 1.70 -5.85
C ASP A 142 -6.98 1.47 -7.18
N LEU A 143 -8.30 1.30 -7.16
CA LEU A 143 -9.12 1.19 -8.36
C LEU A 143 -9.22 2.53 -9.08
N VAL A 144 -9.55 3.60 -8.34
CA VAL A 144 -9.69 4.96 -8.91
C VAL A 144 -8.39 5.46 -9.53
N LEU A 145 -7.24 5.19 -8.90
CA LEU A 145 -5.92 5.68 -9.35
C LEU A 145 -5.15 4.63 -10.16
N GLY A 146 -5.76 3.48 -10.48
CA GLY A 146 -5.17 2.46 -11.36
C GLY A 146 -3.95 1.71 -10.78
N THR A 147 -3.78 1.73 -9.46
CA THR A 147 -2.68 1.06 -8.74
C THR A 147 -3.02 -0.34 -8.24
N ARG A 148 -4.24 -0.84 -8.47
CA ARG A 148 -4.58 -2.25 -8.21
C ARG A 148 -3.82 -3.20 -9.16
N ARG A 149 -3.15 -4.20 -8.61
CA ARG A 149 -2.45 -5.29 -9.32
C ARG A 149 -2.76 -6.63 -8.67
N GLU A 150 -3.47 -7.49 -9.39
CA GLU A 150 -3.87 -8.79 -8.84
C GLU A 150 -2.75 -9.81 -8.83
N PHE A 151 -2.71 -10.62 -7.77
CA PHE A 151 -1.82 -11.77 -7.65
C PHE A 151 -2.61 -13.06 -7.37
N LEU A 152 -3.62 -13.00 -6.49
CA LEU A 152 -4.50 -14.15 -6.21
C LEU A 152 -5.52 -14.45 -7.33
N ASN A 153 -5.80 -13.49 -8.24
CA ASN A 153 -6.81 -13.61 -9.30
C ASN A 153 -8.23 -13.95 -8.78
N VAL A 154 -8.58 -13.40 -7.61
CA VAL A 154 -9.90 -13.61 -6.96
C VAL A 154 -10.83 -12.42 -7.11
N GLN A 155 -10.39 -11.34 -7.75
CA GLN A 155 -11.19 -10.15 -8.01
C GLN A 155 -11.14 -9.82 -9.52
N PRO A 156 -12.02 -8.93 -10.02
CA PRO A 156 -11.85 -8.39 -11.36
C PRO A 156 -10.66 -7.42 -11.36
N PRO A 157 -9.67 -7.60 -12.27
CA PRO A 157 -8.57 -6.65 -12.37
C PRO A 157 -9.11 -5.25 -12.66
N ALA A 158 -8.53 -4.21 -12.05
CA ALA A 158 -8.85 -2.83 -12.40
C ALA A 158 -8.78 -2.65 -13.92
N SER A 159 -9.68 -1.83 -14.48
CA SER A 159 -9.71 -1.52 -15.90
C SER A 159 -8.29 -1.19 -16.38
N ARG A 160 -7.72 -2.07 -17.22
CA ARG A 160 -6.36 -1.90 -17.73
C ARG A 160 -6.29 -0.57 -18.47
N GLN A 161 -5.64 0.43 -17.90
CA GLN A 161 -4.93 1.37 -18.77
C GLN A 161 -3.78 0.57 -19.39
N PRO A 162 -3.61 0.61 -20.73
CA PRO A 162 -2.48 -0.04 -21.36
C PRO A 162 -1.21 0.47 -20.70
N ALA A 163 -0.29 -0.45 -20.39
CA ALA A 163 1.03 -0.09 -19.87
C ALA A 163 1.64 0.96 -20.81
N PRO A 164 2.40 1.94 -20.29
CA PRO A 164 3.21 2.81 -21.14
C PRO A 164 4.01 1.90 -22.09
N VAL A 165 3.83 2.10 -23.39
CA VAL A 165 4.57 1.37 -24.41
C VAL A 165 6.04 1.65 -24.14
N GLU A 166 6.76 0.64 -23.63
CA GLU A 166 8.21 0.77 -23.51
C GLU A 166 8.75 1.07 -24.91
N PRO A 167 9.58 2.12 -25.06
CA PRO A 167 10.20 2.39 -26.35
C PRO A 167 10.97 1.13 -26.77
N PRO A 168 10.91 0.74 -28.05
CA PRO A 168 11.53 -0.48 -28.52
C PRO A 168 12.99 -0.50 -28.10
N VAL A 169 13.39 -1.60 -27.45
CA VAL A 169 14.77 -1.83 -27.03
C VAL A 169 15.67 -1.60 -28.25
N PRO A 170 16.63 -0.66 -28.18
CA PRO A 170 17.50 -0.39 -29.31
C PRO A 170 18.20 -1.67 -29.74
N ALA A 171 18.10 -2.00 -31.03
CA ALA A 171 18.70 -3.20 -31.58
C ALA A 171 20.17 -3.33 -31.16
N PRO A 172 20.66 -4.55 -30.86
CA PRO A 172 22.05 -4.78 -30.47
C PRO A 172 23.02 -4.12 -31.45
N VAL A 173 24.12 -3.58 -30.93
CA VAL A 173 25.11 -2.81 -31.71
C VAL A 173 25.59 -3.55 -32.97
N GLU A 174 25.65 -4.89 -32.92
CA GLU A 174 26.03 -5.72 -34.06
C GLU A 174 24.98 -5.74 -35.19
N ALA A 175 23.69 -5.60 -34.88
CA ALA A 175 22.64 -5.43 -35.90
C ALA A 175 22.72 -4.06 -36.59
N ARG A 176 23.11 -3.01 -35.85
CA ARG A 176 23.30 -1.66 -36.41
C ARG A 176 24.50 -1.59 -37.36
N LYS A 177 25.60 -2.28 -37.04
CA LYS A 177 26.79 -2.37 -37.91
C LYS A 177 26.51 -3.12 -39.21
N ARG A 178 25.73 -4.20 -39.17
CA ARG A 178 25.34 -4.95 -40.38
C ARG A 178 24.40 -4.15 -41.28
N ALA A 179 23.48 -3.37 -40.70
CA ALA A 179 22.62 -2.47 -41.47
C ALA A 179 23.40 -1.33 -42.15
N ALA A 180 24.39 -0.75 -41.46
CA ALA A 180 25.26 0.29 -42.03
C ALA A 180 26.20 -0.26 -43.13
N ALA A 181 26.66 -1.51 -42.99
CA ALA A 181 27.47 -2.18 -44.03
C ALA A 181 26.64 -2.57 -45.26
N ALA A 182 25.35 -2.87 -45.07
CA ALA A 182 24.43 -3.22 -46.16
C ALA A 182 23.85 -1.98 -46.89
N SER A 183 23.87 -0.79 -46.29
CA SER A 183 23.31 0.42 -46.89
C SER A 183 24.23 1.13 -47.89
N GLY A 184 25.48 0.68 -48.07
CA GLY A 184 26.29 1.01 -49.24
C GLY A 184 26.42 2.49 -49.63
N LEU A 185 26.29 3.44 -48.70
CA LEU A 185 26.64 4.84 -48.97
C LEU A 185 28.12 5.05 -48.68
N ARG A 186 28.89 5.17 -49.76
CA ARG A 186 30.08 6.03 -49.78
C ARG A 186 29.65 7.49 -49.81
#